data_AF-F2JJU1-F1
#
_entry.id   AF-F2JJU1-F1
#
_cell.length_a   1.000
_cell.length_b   1.000
_cell.length_c   1.000
_cell.angle_alpha   90.00
_cell.angle_beta   90.00
_cell.angle_gamma   90.00
#
_symmetry.space_group_name_H-M   'P 1'
#
loop_
_entity.id
_entity.type
_entity.pdbx_description
1 polymer ?
#
loop_
_entity_poly.entity_id
_entity_poly.type
_entity_poly.pdbx_seq_one_letter_code
_entity_poly.pdbx_strand_id
1 'polypeptide(L)'
;MSELNNVITIAEAAQTWDMATSTLRHAISDNKFNESEVKKSGGTWLILKTAMYSKYGDPNVKKGKRDVTTLYTIGYEGLTIESFISRLKKAGVNYILDVREIPLSRKKGFSKNTLAEELKKADINYSHFKVLGSPKDIREKLKATHDYDSFFKDYKRYISTQKETVEILNSAISANLNMKFCLLCFEKDYTTCHRIALAQELIKGKEDKMCINNL
;
A
#
# COMPACT_ATOMS: atom_id res chain seq x y z
N MET A 1 -39.36 13.01 24.38
CA MET A 1 -39.03 14.41 24.71
C MET A 1 -37.58 14.41 25.19
N SER A 2 -36.57 14.96 24.51
CA SER A 2 -36.51 15.97 23.45
C SER A 2 -35.39 15.67 22.43
N GLU A 3 -35.75 15.55 21.15
CA GLU A 3 -34.83 15.42 20.00
C GLU A 3 -34.14 16.77 19.63
N LEU A 4 -33.64 17.51 20.63
CA LEU A 4 -33.08 18.86 20.42
C LEU A 4 -31.57 18.96 20.67
N ASN A 5 -30.88 17.86 21.03
CA ASN A 5 -29.47 17.91 21.45
C ASN A 5 -28.47 17.32 20.44
N ASN A 6 -28.66 17.52 19.14
CA ASN A 6 -27.67 17.07 18.15
C ASN A 6 -27.36 18.11 17.05
N VAL A 7 -27.54 19.40 17.33
CA VAL A 7 -27.18 20.51 16.44
C VAL A 7 -25.96 21.23 17.03
N ILE A 8 -24.94 21.49 16.21
CA ILE A 8 -23.75 22.25 16.59
C ILE A 8 -23.54 23.41 15.61
N THR A 9 -22.89 24.47 16.05
CA THR A 9 -22.49 25.57 15.15
C THR A 9 -21.36 25.12 14.23
N ILE A 10 -21.21 25.80 13.10
CA ILE A 10 -20.10 25.55 12.17
C ILE A 10 -18.71 25.76 12.81
N ALA A 11 -18.60 26.66 13.80
CA ALA A 11 -17.36 26.88 14.54
C ALA A 11 -17.05 25.70 15.48
N GLU A 12 -18.06 25.20 16.20
CA GLU A 12 -17.91 24.00 17.03
C GLU A 12 -17.64 22.75 16.19
N ALA A 13 -18.28 22.64 15.02
CA ALA A 13 -18.01 21.57 14.06
C ALA A 13 -16.57 21.64 13.51
N ALA A 14 -16.11 22.84 13.14
CA ALA A 14 -14.75 23.09 12.68
C ALA A 14 -13.73 22.69 13.75
N GLN A 15 -13.93 23.12 14.99
CA GLN A 15 -13.08 22.77 16.12
C GLN A 15 -13.09 21.25 16.39
N THR A 16 -14.28 20.64 16.41
CA THR A 16 -14.44 19.22 16.76
C THR A 16 -13.80 18.30 15.72
N TRP A 17 -13.89 18.64 14.43
CA TRP A 17 -13.31 17.83 13.33
C TRP A 17 -11.91 18.29 12.90
N ASP A 18 -11.29 19.23 13.62
CA ASP A 18 -9.98 19.83 13.29
C ASP A 18 -9.92 20.34 11.83
N MET A 19 -10.92 21.15 11.46
CA MET A 19 -11.08 21.72 10.12
C MET A 19 -11.16 23.24 10.18
N ALA A 20 -10.81 23.91 9.08
CA ALA A 20 -11.09 25.34 8.96
C ALA A 20 -12.60 25.59 8.76
N THR A 21 -13.14 26.61 9.44
CA THR A 21 -14.54 27.03 9.27
C THR A 21 -14.88 27.37 7.83
N SER A 22 -13.92 27.91 7.06
CA SER A 22 -14.07 28.19 5.64
C SER A 22 -14.33 26.93 4.81
N THR A 23 -13.67 25.82 5.14
CA THR A 23 -13.88 24.53 4.48
C THR A 23 -15.29 24.02 4.67
N LEU A 24 -15.84 24.15 5.89
CA LEU A 24 -17.22 23.77 6.15
C LEU A 24 -18.22 24.71 5.48
N ARG A 25 -17.93 26.02 5.38
CA ARG A 25 -18.79 26.96 4.64
C ARG A 25 -18.85 26.58 3.16
N HIS A 26 -17.71 26.27 2.56
CA HIS A 26 -17.65 25.85 1.17
C HIS A 26 -18.42 24.54 0.96
N ALA A 27 -18.24 23.56 1.84
CA ALA A 27 -19.00 22.31 1.78
C ALA A 27 -20.52 22.52 1.85
N ILE A 28 -20.99 23.48 2.64
CA ILE A 28 -22.40 23.86 2.67
C ILE A 28 -22.83 24.50 1.35
N SER A 29 -22.03 25.45 0.82
CA SER A 29 -22.29 26.09 -0.47
C SER A 29 -22.27 25.11 -1.66
N ASP A 30 -21.48 24.04 -1.56
CA ASP A 30 -21.37 22.98 -2.56
C ASP A 30 -22.43 21.87 -2.38
N ASN A 31 -23.46 22.10 -1.55
CA ASN A 31 -24.56 21.18 -1.29
C ASN A 31 -24.11 19.80 -0.75
N LYS A 32 -22.99 19.75 -0.02
CA LYS A 32 -22.54 18.49 0.63
C LYS A 32 -23.45 18.05 1.78
N PHE A 33 -24.27 18.97 2.29
CA PHE A 33 -25.28 18.74 3.32
C PHE A 33 -26.66 19.03 2.75
N ASN A 34 -27.65 18.23 3.14
CA ASN A 34 -29.04 18.45 2.74
C ASN A 34 -29.67 19.61 3.55
N GLU A 35 -30.77 20.18 3.04
CA GLU A 35 -31.49 21.27 3.73
C GLU A 35 -32.01 20.90 5.12
N SER A 36 -32.24 19.60 5.38
CA SER A 36 -32.61 19.08 6.70
C SER A 36 -31.41 18.88 7.64
N GLU A 37 -30.18 18.90 7.11
CA GLU A 37 -28.94 18.66 7.85
C GLU A 37 -28.25 19.97 8.27
N VAL A 38 -28.52 21.07 7.55
CA VAL A 38 -27.91 22.37 7.80
C VAL A 38 -28.94 23.50 7.71
N LYS A 39 -28.84 24.46 8.63
CA LYS A 39 -29.71 25.65 8.64
C LYS A 39 -28.90 26.89 8.96
N LYS A 40 -29.13 27.95 8.20
CA LYS A 40 -28.58 29.27 8.51
C LYS A 40 -29.35 29.90 9.67
N SER A 41 -28.63 30.38 10.69
CA SER A 41 -29.22 31.07 11.84
C SER A 41 -28.40 32.32 12.14
N GLY A 42 -28.95 33.50 11.82
CA GLY A 42 -28.22 34.76 11.85
C GLY A 42 -26.96 34.72 10.97
N GLY A 43 -25.81 35.07 11.56
CA GLY A 43 -24.51 35.07 10.89
C GLY A 43 -23.77 33.72 10.85
N THR A 44 -24.36 32.66 11.42
CA THR A 44 -23.73 31.34 11.53
C THR A 44 -24.54 30.24 10.85
N TRP A 45 -23.92 29.07 10.71
CA TRP A 45 -24.58 27.85 10.26
C TRP A 45 -24.71 26.90 11.44
N LEU A 46 -25.89 26.31 11.56
CA LEU A 46 -26.19 25.20 12.45
C LEU A 46 -26.17 23.92 11.62
N ILE A 47 -25.46 22.91 12.11
CA ILE A 47 -25.20 21.65 11.42
C ILE A 47 -25.63 20.51 12.35
N LEU A 48 -26.35 19.53 11.84
CA LEU A 48 -26.60 18.30 12.57
C LEU A 48 -25.30 17.55 12.80
N LYS A 49 -25.01 17.21 14.05
CA LYS A 49 -23.83 16.44 14.44
C LYS A 49 -23.80 15.08 13.75
N THR A 50 -24.97 14.45 13.56
CA THR A 50 -25.14 13.22 12.77
C THR A 50 -24.73 13.38 11.31
N ALA A 51 -25.01 14.53 10.70
CA ALA A 51 -24.56 14.83 9.34
C ALA A 51 -23.04 15.00 9.30
N MET A 52 -22.43 15.65 10.30
CA MET A 52 -20.97 15.72 10.43
C MET A 52 -20.34 14.33 10.55
N TYR A 53 -20.86 13.48 11.43
CA TYR A 53 -20.41 12.08 11.53
C TYR A 53 -20.56 11.32 10.22
N SER A 54 -21.70 11.45 9.54
CA SER A 54 -21.97 10.78 8.26
C SER A 54 -21.02 11.23 7.14
N LYS A 55 -20.79 12.54 6.99
CA LYS A 55 -19.96 13.09 5.90
C LYS A 55 -18.46 13.12 6.19
N TYR A 56 -18.09 13.18 7.46
CA TYR A 56 -16.70 13.39 7.89
C TYR A 56 -16.19 12.34 8.87
N GLY A 57 -16.98 11.35 9.27
CA GLY A 57 -16.58 10.29 10.20
C GLY A 57 -16.52 10.75 11.66
N ASP A 58 -16.15 9.85 12.56
CA ASP A 58 -15.92 10.18 13.98
C ASP A 58 -14.63 11.01 14.13
N PRO A 59 -14.69 12.23 14.72
CA PRO A 59 -13.53 13.08 14.90
C PRO A 59 -12.49 12.51 15.89
N ASN A 60 -12.89 11.59 16.76
CA ASN A 60 -11.97 10.91 17.68
C ASN A 60 -11.21 9.76 17.01
N VAL A 61 -11.67 9.34 15.82
CA VAL A 61 -10.89 8.47 14.95
C VAL A 61 -9.93 9.36 14.18
N LYS A 62 -8.63 9.27 14.50
CA LYS A 62 -7.58 9.98 13.73
C LYS A 62 -7.78 9.68 12.25
N LYS A 63 -8.25 10.66 11.47
CA LYS A 63 -8.21 10.59 10.01
C LYS A 63 -6.76 10.44 9.61
N GLY A 64 -6.37 9.21 9.25
CA GLY A 64 -5.10 8.94 8.60
C GLY A 64 -4.96 9.93 7.45
N LYS A 65 -3.86 10.67 7.46
CA LYS A 65 -3.47 11.71 6.51
C LYS A 65 -3.36 11.09 5.12
N ARG A 66 -4.48 10.83 4.40
CA ARG A 66 -4.52 9.99 3.17
C ARG A 66 -3.36 8.99 3.17
N ASP A 67 -3.38 8.01 4.07
CA ASP A 67 -2.22 7.13 4.26
C ASP A 67 -1.90 6.46 2.91
N VAL A 68 -0.83 6.93 2.28
CA VAL A 68 -0.34 6.35 1.03
C VAL A 68 0.22 4.98 1.39
N THR A 69 -0.45 3.92 0.94
CA THR A 69 0.01 2.55 1.19
C THR A 69 1.35 2.35 0.50
N THR A 70 2.41 2.14 1.29
CA THR A 70 3.75 1.90 0.76
C THR A 70 3.93 0.42 0.47
N LEU A 71 4.16 0.07 -0.80
CA LEU A 71 4.65 -1.24 -1.21
C LEU A 71 6.18 -1.24 -1.17
N TYR A 72 6.76 -2.05 -0.29
CA TYR A 72 8.21 -2.15 -0.19
C TYR A 72 8.76 -3.13 -1.23
N THR A 73 10.03 -2.97 -1.60
CA THR A 73 10.78 -4.00 -2.32
C THR A 73 12.16 -4.18 -1.70
N ILE A 74 12.71 -5.39 -1.77
CA ILE A 74 14.04 -5.69 -1.27
C ILE A 74 14.74 -6.74 -2.13
N GLY A 75 16.03 -6.54 -2.35
CA GLY A 75 16.96 -7.52 -2.90
C GLY A 75 17.92 -8.01 -1.82
N TYR A 76 18.17 -9.31 -1.73
CA TYR A 76 19.04 -9.87 -0.69
C TYR A 76 20.50 -10.10 -1.12
N GLU A 77 20.86 -9.76 -2.35
CA GLU A 77 22.25 -9.78 -2.81
C GLU A 77 23.13 -8.91 -1.90
N GLY A 78 24.25 -9.48 -1.46
CA GLY A 78 25.15 -8.83 -0.50
C GLY A 78 24.69 -8.82 0.97
N LEU A 79 23.44 -9.19 1.31
CA LEU A 79 22.92 -9.09 2.69
C LEU A 79 23.00 -10.41 3.46
N THR A 80 23.52 -10.46 4.69
CA THR A 80 23.28 -11.64 5.54
C THR A 80 21.82 -11.72 5.96
N ILE A 81 21.34 -12.89 6.41
CA ILE A 81 19.95 -13.05 6.84
C ILE A 81 19.60 -12.13 8.02
N GLU A 82 20.56 -11.89 8.91
CA GLU A 82 20.41 -10.99 10.06
C GLU A 82 20.26 -9.53 9.59
N SER A 83 21.12 -9.10 8.65
CA SER A 83 21.05 -7.75 8.09
C SER A 83 19.77 -7.52 7.29
N PHE A 84 19.29 -8.55 6.60
CA PHE A 84 18.04 -8.55 5.86
C PHE A 84 16.84 -8.38 6.80
N ILE A 85 16.72 -9.21 7.84
CA ILE A 85 15.65 -9.09 8.84
C ILE A 85 15.71 -7.73 9.56
N SER A 86 16.91 -7.25 9.89
CA SER A 86 17.08 -5.92 10.51
C SER A 86 16.53 -4.79 9.63
N ARG A 87 16.78 -4.82 8.31
CA ARG A 87 16.21 -3.84 7.36
C ARG A 87 14.68 -3.90 7.32
N LEU A 88 14.12 -5.11 7.24
CA LEU A 88 12.66 -5.31 7.23
C LEU A 88 12.02 -4.74 8.49
N LYS A 89 12.57 -5.05 9.68
CA LYS A 89 12.08 -4.54 10.95
C LYS A 89 12.18 -3.02 11.06
N LYS A 90 13.28 -2.41 10.61
CA LYS A 90 13.44 -0.95 10.56
C LYS A 90 12.39 -0.27 9.67
N ALA A 91 12.00 -0.90 8.57
CA ALA A 91 10.92 -0.42 7.71
C ALA A 91 9.50 -0.73 8.25
N GLY A 92 9.41 -1.59 9.26
CA GLY A 92 8.15 -2.11 9.81
C GLY A 92 7.46 -3.13 8.91
N VAL A 93 8.18 -3.73 7.95
CA VAL A 93 7.63 -4.78 7.07
C VAL A 93 7.23 -5.99 7.91
N ASN A 94 6.01 -6.47 7.69
CA ASN A 94 5.44 -7.63 8.41
C ASN A 94 4.89 -8.71 7.45
N TYR A 95 5.08 -8.54 6.14
CA TYR A 95 4.73 -9.56 5.15
C TYR A 95 5.69 -9.55 3.94
N ILE A 96 6.33 -10.68 3.67
CA ILE A 96 7.16 -10.92 2.49
C ILE A 96 6.36 -11.63 1.40
N LEU A 97 6.39 -11.04 0.22
CA LEU A 97 5.92 -11.62 -1.03
C LEU A 97 7.16 -12.05 -1.82
N ASP A 98 7.52 -13.33 -1.75
CA ASP A 98 8.63 -13.88 -2.52
C ASP A 98 8.19 -14.07 -3.97
N VAL A 99 8.79 -13.27 -4.86
CA VAL A 99 8.47 -13.24 -6.29
C VAL A 99 9.58 -13.87 -7.12
N ARG A 100 10.38 -14.77 -6.53
CA ARG A 100 11.32 -15.61 -7.28
C ARG A 100 10.56 -16.74 -7.97
N GLU A 101 10.86 -17.02 -9.24
CA GLU A 101 10.31 -18.23 -9.88
C GLU A 101 10.83 -19.49 -9.15
N ILE A 102 12.12 -19.48 -8.83
CA ILE A 102 12.81 -20.57 -8.13
C ILE A 102 13.41 -20.01 -6.83
N PRO A 103 12.77 -20.23 -5.66
CA PRO A 103 13.22 -19.69 -4.37
C PRO A 103 14.33 -20.56 -3.73
N LEU A 104 15.28 -21.00 -4.55
CA LEU A 104 16.49 -21.70 -4.10
C LEU A 104 17.63 -20.68 -4.02
N SER A 105 18.43 -20.75 -2.97
CA SER A 105 19.57 -19.86 -2.81
C SER A 105 20.74 -20.57 -2.16
N ARG A 106 21.94 -20.37 -2.71
CA ARG A 106 23.20 -20.82 -2.09
C ARG A 106 23.59 -19.96 -0.89
N LYS A 107 22.96 -18.79 -0.74
CA LYS A 107 23.22 -17.88 0.36
C LYS A 107 22.48 -18.37 1.61
N LYS A 108 23.22 -18.57 2.70
CA LYS A 108 22.70 -19.08 3.97
C LYS A 108 21.49 -18.24 4.42
N GLY A 109 20.39 -18.90 4.75
CA GLY A 109 19.16 -18.26 5.21
C GLY A 109 18.14 -17.88 4.13
N PHE A 110 18.50 -17.95 2.83
CA PHE A 110 17.62 -17.43 1.76
C PHE A 110 16.96 -18.51 0.88
N SER A 111 17.18 -19.80 1.16
CA SER A 111 16.37 -20.86 0.57
C SER A 111 14.98 -20.88 1.22
N LYS A 112 13.93 -21.16 0.42
CA LYS A 112 12.51 -21.04 0.81
C LYS A 112 12.19 -21.40 2.25
N ASN A 113 12.51 -22.64 2.67
CA ASN A 113 12.11 -23.13 4.01
C ASN A 113 12.88 -22.41 5.12
N THR A 114 14.20 -22.27 4.98
CA THR A 114 15.01 -21.54 5.96
C THR A 114 14.58 -20.07 6.05
N LEU A 115 14.31 -19.43 4.91
CA LEU A 115 13.84 -18.06 4.89
C LEU A 115 12.49 -17.91 5.61
N ALA A 116 11.55 -18.82 5.36
CA ALA A 116 10.25 -18.83 6.03
C ALA A 116 10.39 -19.01 7.54
N GLU A 117 11.29 -19.89 7.99
CA GLU A 117 11.59 -20.08 9.43
C GLU A 117 12.19 -18.83 10.07
N GLU A 118 13.19 -18.22 9.43
CA GLU A 118 13.85 -17.02 9.94
C GLU A 118 12.90 -15.79 9.97
N LEU A 119 12.04 -15.65 8.96
CA LEU A 119 10.98 -14.63 8.95
C LEU A 119 9.94 -14.88 10.04
N LYS A 120 9.53 -16.14 10.24
CA LYS A 120 8.58 -16.50 11.30
C LYS A 120 9.13 -16.17 12.69
N LYS A 121 10.42 -16.44 12.96
CA LYS A 121 11.09 -16.03 14.22
C LYS A 121 11.11 -14.52 14.42
N ALA A 122 10.96 -13.76 13.35
CA ALA A 122 10.93 -12.30 13.34
C ALA A 122 9.50 -11.71 13.33
N ASP A 123 8.45 -12.55 13.45
CA ASP A 123 7.04 -12.18 13.31
C ASP A 123 6.69 -11.55 11.96
N ILE A 124 7.37 -12.01 10.90
CA ILE A 124 7.15 -11.57 9.52
C ILE A 124 6.52 -12.73 8.74
N ASN A 125 5.35 -12.47 8.16
CA ASN A 125 4.65 -13.44 7.32
C ASN A 125 5.37 -13.65 5.99
N TYR A 126 5.15 -14.80 5.35
CA TYR A 126 5.83 -15.16 4.12
C TYR A 126 4.89 -15.94 3.19
N SER A 127 4.79 -15.50 1.93
CA SER A 127 4.15 -16.25 0.86
C SER A 127 4.98 -16.20 -0.42
N HIS A 128 5.00 -17.30 -1.15
CA HIS A 128 5.78 -17.45 -2.38
C HIS A 128 4.86 -17.50 -3.60
N PHE A 129 5.09 -16.59 -4.55
CA PHE A 129 4.30 -16.43 -5.78
C PHE A 129 5.18 -16.74 -6.99
N LYS A 130 5.37 -18.04 -7.28
CA LYS A 130 6.19 -18.52 -8.40
C LYS A 130 5.83 -17.85 -9.73
N VAL A 131 4.54 -17.71 -10.01
CA VAL A 131 4.00 -17.14 -11.27
C VAL A 131 4.32 -15.67 -11.46
N LEU A 132 4.81 -14.98 -10.42
CA LEU A 132 5.24 -13.58 -10.51
C LEU A 132 6.75 -13.44 -10.68
N GLY A 133 7.51 -14.54 -10.69
CA GLY A 133 8.93 -14.52 -11.01
C GLY A 133 9.20 -14.32 -12.49
N SER A 134 10.41 -13.86 -12.82
CA SER A 134 10.87 -13.83 -14.21
C SER A 134 10.98 -15.27 -14.75
N PRO A 135 10.29 -15.66 -15.83
CA PRO A 135 10.36 -16.99 -16.43
C PRO A 135 11.78 -17.38 -16.90
N LYS A 136 12.05 -18.69 -16.95
CA LYS A 136 13.37 -19.21 -17.35
C LYS A 136 13.85 -18.70 -18.71
N ASP A 137 13.01 -18.75 -19.74
CA ASP A 137 13.32 -18.29 -21.09
C ASP A 137 13.68 -16.80 -21.14
N ILE A 138 12.94 -15.95 -20.42
CA ILE A 138 13.24 -14.52 -20.29
C ILE A 138 14.59 -14.29 -19.60
N ARG A 139 14.89 -15.04 -18.53
CA ARG A 139 16.19 -14.95 -17.83
C ARG A 139 17.37 -15.41 -18.66
N GLU A 140 17.25 -16.54 -19.36
CA GLU A 140 18.33 -17.05 -20.20
C GLU A 140 18.61 -16.11 -21.37
N LYS A 141 17.56 -15.50 -21.95
CA LYS A 141 17.72 -14.45 -22.96
C LYS A 141 18.48 -13.25 -22.41
N LEU A 142 18.09 -12.72 -21.24
CA LEU A 142 18.81 -11.61 -20.61
C LEU A 142 20.28 -11.96 -20.35
N LYS A 143 20.56 -13.18 -19.88
CA LYS A 143 21.94 -13.64 -19.65
C LYS A 143 22.77 -13.68 -20.94
N ALA A 144 22.16 -14.06 -22.06
CA ALA A 144 22.84 -14.11 -23.34
C ALA A 144 23.06 -12.71 -23.95
N THR A 145 22.08 -11.81 -23.85
CA THR A 145 22.11 -10.52 -24.56
C THR A 145 22.54 -9.33 -23.71
N HIS A 146 22.38 -9.42 -22.38
CA HIS A 146 22.48 -8.31 -21.44
C HIS A 146 21.56 -7.12 -21.77
N ASP A 147 20.49 -7.38 -22.55
CA ASP A 147 19.52 -6.38 -22.98
C ASP A 147 18.37 -6.27 -21.98
N TYR A 148 18.47 -5.27 -21.09
CA TYR A 148 17.46 -5.00 -20.08
C TYR A 148 16.16 -4.43 -20.64
N ASP A 149 16.20 -3.70 -21.76
CA ASP A 149 14.99 -3.15 -22.38
C ASP A 149 14.12 -4.28 -22.94
N SER A 150 14.73 -5.23 -23.65
CA SER A 150 14.02 -6.43 -24.10
C SER A 150 13.54 -7.26 -22.91
N PHE A 151 14.34 -7.42 -21.85
CA PHE A 151 13.93 -8.14 -20.65
C PHE A 151 12.67 -7.55 -20.02
N PHE A 152 12.63 -6.23 -19.79
CA PHE A 152 11.47 -5.58 -19.19
C PHE A 152 10.25 -5.65 -20.09
N LYS A 153 10.42 -5.55 -21.42
CA LYS A 153 9.32 -5.70 -22.38
C LYS A 153 8.72 -7.11 -22.32
N ASP A 154 9.57 -8.13 -22.32
CA ASP A 154 9.15 -9.53 -22.29
C ASP A 154 8.51 -9.87 -20.94
N TYR A 155 9.09 -9.41 -19.83
CA TYR A 155 8.53 -9.63 -18.50
C TYR A 155 7.19 -8.92 -18.28
N LYS A 156 7.03 -7.67 -18.74
CA LYS A 156 5.72 -6.97 -18.69
C LYS A 156 4.65 -7.71 -19.48
N ARG A 157 5.00 -8.26 -20.65
CA ARG A 157 4.07 -9.10 -21.42
C ARG A 157 3.70 -10.36 -20.64
N TYR A 158 4.66 -11.04 -20.05
CA TYR A 158 4.41 -12.21 -19.20
C TYR A 158 3.48 -11.86 -18.03
N ILE A 159 3.77 -10.82 -17.26
CA ILE A 159 2.93 -10.42 -16.11
C ILE A 159 1.52 -10.01 -16.54
N SER A 160 1.33 -9.44 -17.72
CA SER A 160 -0.01 -9.15 -18.24
C SER A 160 -0.87 -10.40 -18.49
N THR A 161 -0.26 -11.60 -18.53
CA THR A 161 -0.97 -12.89 -18.58
C THR A 161 -1.31 -13.44 -17.20
N GLN A 162 -0.73 -12.90 -16.12
CA GLN A 162 -0.90 -13.34 -14.73
C GLN A 162 -1.91 -12.46 -13.96
N LYS A 163 -2.94 -11.95 -14.66
CA LYS A 163 -3.86 -10.92 -14.15
C LYS A 163 -4.52 -11.30 -12.84
N GLU A 164 -5.03 -12.53 -12.73
CA GLU A 164 -5.71 -13.02 -11.54
C GLU A 164 -4.83 -12.92 -10.29
N THR A 165 -3.57 -13.36 -10.37
CA THR A 165 -2.64 -13.29 -9.22
C THR A 165 -2.30 -11.84 -8.88
N VAL A 166 -2.11 -10.98 -9.89
CA VAL A 166 -1.85 -9.55 -9.70
C VAL A 166 -3.05 -8.87 -9.02
N GLU A 167 -4.28 -9.17 -9.43
CA GLU A 167 -5.51 -8.63 -8.85
C GLU A 167 -5.72 -9.09 -7.41
N ILE A 168 -5.46 -10.36 -7.10
CA ILE A 168 -5.51 -10.90 -5.73
C ILE A 168 -4.51 -10.16 -4.83
N LEU A 169 -3.25 -10.02 -5.28
CA LEU A 169 -2.24 -9.31 -4.50
C LEU A 169 -2.56 -7.83 -4.34
N ASN A 170 -2.99 -7.17 -5.41
CA ASN A 170 -3.38 -5.77 -5.35
C ASN A 170 -4.52 -5.55 -4.34
N SER A 171 -5.54 -6.41 -4.37
CA SER A 171 -6.67 -6.37 -3.45
C SER A 171 -6.23 -6.61 -2.00
N ALA A 172 -5.36 -7.61 -1.77
CA ALA A 172 -4.82 -7.90 -0.45
C ALA A 172 -3.99 -6.73 0.11
N ILE A 173 -3.13 -6.12 -0.71
CA ILE A 173 -2.31 -4.97 -0.29
C ILE A 173 -3.21 -3.77 0.03
N SER A 174 -4.24 -3.53 -0.79
CA SER A 174 -5.15 -2.39 -0.64
C SER A 174 -6.08 -2.54 0.58
N ALA A 175 -6.52 -3.76 0.89
CA ALA A 175 -7.45 -4.03 1.98
C ALA A 175 -6.78 -4.08 3.36
N ASN A 176 -5.48 -4.38 3.42
CA ASN A 176 -4.77 -4.61 4.69
C ASN A 176 -3.87 -3.42 5.05
N LEU A 177 -4.46 -2.28 5.41
CA LEU A 177 -3.72 -1.04 5.74
C LEU A 177 -2.75 -1.16 6.92
N ASN A 178 -2.99 -2.12 7.82
CA ASN A 178 -2.10 -2.41 8.96
C ASN A 178 -0.89 -3.30 8.57
N MET A 179 -0.87 -3.82 7.35
CA MET A 179 0.18 -4.69 6.85
C MET A 179 1.11 -3.92 5.91
N LYS A 180 2.41 -4.11 6.09
CA LYS A 180 3.45 -3.55 5.23
C LYS A 180 4.06 -4.68 4.43
N PHE A 181 3.61 -4.80 3.18
CA PHE A 181 4.04 -5.81 2.24
C PHE A 181 5.38 -5.42 1.60
N CYS A 182 6.26 -6.41 1.39
CA CYS A 182 7.51 -6.23 0.70
C CYS A 182 7.73 -7.32 -0.36
N LEU A 183 7.96 -6.91 -1.61
CA LEU A 183 8.39 -7.82 -2.68
C LEU A 183 9.85 -8.22 -2.46
N LEU A 184 10.13 -9.52 -2.54
CA LEU A 184 11.47 -10.07 -2.39
C LEU A 184 11.99 -10.66 -3.70
N CYS A 185 13.20 -10.26 -4.09
CA CYS A 185 14.00 -10.91 -5.13
C CYS A 185 15.48 -11.02 -4.71
N PHE A 186 16.35 -11.53 -5.60
CA PHE A 186 17.78 -11.65 -5.37
C PHE A 186 18.53 -10.33 -5.53
N GLU A 187 18.48 -9.71 -6.72
CA GLU A 187 19.36 -8.63 -7.16
C GLU A 187 19.31 -7.43 -6.22
N LYS A 188 20.44 -6.85 -5.82
CA LYS A 188 20.42 -5.65 -4.97
C LYS A 188 19.80 -4.48 -5.72
N ASP A 189 20.23 -4.27 -6.95
CA ASP A 189 19.71 -3.21 -7.81
C ASP A 189 18.30 -3.56 -8.32
N TYR A 190 17.32 -2.73 -7.95
CA TYR A 190 15.94 -2.91 -8.40
C TYR A 190 15.74 -2.45 -9.84
N THR A 191 16.60 -1.59 -10.38
CA THR A 191 16.48 -1.02 -11.74
C THR A 191 16.80 -2.03 -12.82
N THR A 192 17.50 -3.11 -12.47
CA THR A 192 17.87 -4.24 -13.33
C THR A 192 17.17 -5.54 -12.92
N CYS A 193 16.07 -5.46 -12.16
CA CYS A 193 15.37 -6.60 -11.59
C CYS A 193 13.89 -6.60 -11.99
N HIS A 194 13.29 -7.77 -12.20
CA HIS A 194 11.86 -7.87 -12.52
C HIS A 194 10.94 -7.29 -11.44
N ARG A 195 11.40 -7.26 -10.18
CA ARG A 195 10.57 -6.83 -9.04
C ARG A 195 10.05 -5.40 -9.20
N ILE A 196 10.79 -4.50 -9.85
CA ILE A 196 10.31 -3.11 -10.05
C ILE A 196 9.17 -3.05 -11.06
N ALA A 197 9.25 -3.84 -12.13
CA ALA A 197 8.19 -3.92 -13.13
C ALA A 197 6.91 -4.52 -12.52
N LEU A 198 7.04 -5.52 -11.66
CA LEU A 198 5.91 -6.08 -10.90
C LEU A 198 5.33 -5.07 -9.91
N ALA A 199 6.18 -4.37 -9.15
CA ALA A 199 5.73 -3.34 -8.22
C ALA A 199 4.94 -2.24 -8.92
N GLN A 200 5.41 -1.78 -10.10
CA GLN A 200 4.72 -0.81 -10.93
C GLN A 200 3.36 -1.33 -11.41
N GLU A 201 3.28 -2.57 -11.88
CA GLU A 201 2.00 -3.14 -12.31
C GLU A 201 1.03 -3.30 -11.12
N LEU A 202 1.52 -3.63 -9.93
CA LEU A 202 0.70 -3.75 -8.71
C LEU A 202 0.11 -2.42 -8.23
N ILE A 203 0.75 -1.27 -8.48
CA ILE A 203 0.23 0.04 -8.05
C ILE A 203 -0.48 0.81 -9.17
N LYS A 204 -0.52 0.24 -10.37
CA LYS A 204 -1.05 0.88 -11.57
C LYS A 204 -2.50 1.34 -11.40
N GLY A 205 -2.76 2.60 -11.72
CA GLY A 205 -4.08 3.24 -11.54
C GLY A 205 -4.42 3.54 -10.08
N LYS A 206 -3.46 3.44 -9.17
CA LYS A 206 -3.56 3.76 -7.73
C LYS A 206 -2.37 4.58 -7.23
N GLU A 207 -1.64 5.24 -8.13
CA GLU A 207 -0.40 5.98 -7.81
C GLU A 207 -0.66 7.18 -6.88
N ASP A 208 -1.91 7.65 -6.78
CA ASP A 208 -2.35 8.68 -5.84
C ASP A 208 -2.54 8.16 -4.40
N LYS A 209 -2.64 6.84 -4.23
CA LYS A 209 -2.93 6.13 -2.97
C LYS A 209 -1.85 5.14 -2.57
N MET A 210 -0.96 4.78 -3.48
CA MET A 210 0.11 3.81 -3.26
C MET A 210 1.44 4.32 -3.80
N CYS A 211 2.52 4.04 -3.08
CA CYS A 211 3.88 4.34 -3.53
C CYS A 211 4.81 3.13 -3.36
N ILE A 212 5.92 3.12 -4.10
CA ILE A 212 6.95 2.08 -4.01
C ILE A 212 8.14 2.61 -3.21
N ASN A 213 8.65 1.80 -2.27
CA ASN A 213 9.87 2.10 -1.53
C ASN A 213 10.86 0.92 -1.62
N ASN A 214 12.10 1.18 -2.04
CA ASN A 214 13.13 0.15 -2.22
C ASN A 214 14.12 0.16 -1.05
N LEU A 215 14.27 -0.97 -0.35
CA LEU A 215 15.08 -1.16 0.87
C LEU A 215 16.53 -1.63 0.61
#